data_AF-A0AA42ARV1-F1
#
_entry.id   AF-A0AA42ARV1-F1
#
_cell.length_a   1.000
_cell.length_b   1.000
_cell.length_c   1.000
_cell.angle_alpha   90.00
_cell.angle_beta   90.00
_cell.angle_gamma   90.00
#
_symmetry.space_group_name_H-M   'P 1'
#
loop_
_entity.id
_entity.type
_entity.pdbx_description
1 polymer ?
#
loop_
_entity_poly.entity_id
_entity_poly.type
_entity_poly.pdbx_seq_one_letter_code
_entity_poly.pdbx_strand_id
1 'polypeptide(L)' 'IPIFEKGYEKDPDVVAKEAIQDASRNGSDVVLVDTAGRMQDNEPLMRALSKLISLNSPDLVLLLKRFL' A
#
# COMPACT_ATOMS: atom_id res chain seq x y z
N ILE A 1 1.59 -6.31 -16.58
CA ILE A 1 2.04 -6.37 -15.16
C ILE A 1 0.91 -7.04 -14.39
N PRO A 2 1.17 -8.07 -13.58
CA PRO A 2 0.13 -8.72 -12.78
C PRO A 2 -0.46 -7.72 -11.78
N ILE A 3 -1.78 -7.77 -11.59
CA ILE A 3 -2.51 -6.94 -10.61
C ILE A 3 -2.97 -7.86 -9.48
N PHE A 4 -2.71 -7.43 -8.26
CA PHE A 4 -3.22 -8.08 -7.05
C PHE A 4 -4.32 -7.20 -6.44
N GLU A 5 -5.54 -7.72 -6.34
CA GLU A 5 -6.68 -7.01 -5.76
C GLU A 5 -7.52 -7.94 -4.89
N LYS A 6 -8.17 -7.38 -3.86
CA LYS A 6 -8.99 -8.14 -2.90
C LYS A 6 -10.37 -7.52 -2.66
N GLY A 7 -10.84 -6.66 -3.57
CA GLY A 7 -12.06 -5.88 -3.39
C GLY A 7 -11.91 -4.79 -2.33
N TYR A 8 -12.99 -4.02 -2.11
CA TYR A 8 -12.95 -2.78 -1.33
C TYR A 8 -13.15 -2.95 0.19
N GLU A 9 -13.53 -4.13 0.66
CA GLU A 9 -13.89 -4.38 2.07
C GLU A 9 -12.73 -4.91 2.92
N LYS A 10 -11.50 -4.92 2.39
CA LYS A 10 -10.33 -5.43 3.09
C LYS A 10 -9.45 -4.31 3.64
N ASP A 11 -8.92 -4.56 4.83
CA ASP A 11 -7.89 -3.74 5.46
C ASP A 11 -6.67 -3.60 4.53
N PRO A 12 -6.22 -2.37 4.21
CA PRO A 12 -5.20 -2.16 3.20
C PRO A 12 -3.82 -2.69 3.64
N ASP A 13 -3.56 -2.76 4.95
CA ASP A 13 -2.38 -3.39 5.50
C ASP A 13 -2.33 -4.91 5.24
N VAL A 14 -3.49 -5.58 5.26
CA VAL A 14 -3.61 -7.01 4.96
C VAL A 14 -3.43 -7.26 3.46
N VAL A 15 -4.04 -6.41 2.61
CA VAL A 15 -3.92 -6.53 1.15
C VAL A 15 -2.45 -6.37 0.71
N ALA A 16 -1.74 -5.38 1.25
CA ALA A 16 -0.32 -5.18 0.95
C ALA A 16 0.51 -6.40 1.39
N LYS A 17 0.23 -6.97 2.56
CA LYS A 17 0.93 -8.15 3.07
C LYS A 17 0.72 -9.37 2.18
N GLU A 18 -0.52 -9.63 1.78
CA GLU A 18 -0.85 -10.74 0.88
C GLU A 18 -0.19 -10.54 -0.50
N ALA A 19 -0.13 -9.31 -1.02
CA ALA A 19 0.51 -8.98 -2.28
C ALA A 19 2.04 -9.23 -2.26
N ILE A 20 2.72 -8.87 -1.16
CA ILE A 20 4.16 -9.15 -0.97
C ILE A 20 4.42 -10.65 -0.97
N GLN A 21 3.59 -11.43 -0.26
CA GLN A 21 3.71 -12.88 -0.24
C GLN A 21 3.45 -13.51 -1.62
N ASP A 22 2.49 -12.97 -2.36
CA ASP A 22 2.18 -13.45 -3.70
C ASP A 22 3.31 -13.16 -4.70
N ALA A 23 3.84 -11.94 -4.66
CA ALA A 23 5.01 -11.53 -5.44
C ALA A 23 6.22 -12.44 -5.18
N SER A 24 6.49 -12.75 -3.90
CA SER A 24 7.58 -13.65 -3.52
C SER A 24 7.39 -15.07 -4.08
N ARG A 25 6.16 -15.61 -4.05
CA ARG A 25 5.86 -16.94 -4.63
C ARG A 25 5.98 -16.96 -6.15
N ASN A 26 5.61 -15.85 -6.81
CA ASN A 26 5.57 -15.74 -8.26
C ASN A 26 6.87 -15.21 -8.88
N GLY A 27 7.89 -14.93 -8.06
CA GLY A 27 9.20 -14.44 -8.52
C GLY A 27 9.17 -13.00 -9.05
N SER A 28 8.27 -12.15 -8.53
CA SER A 28 8.25 -10.73 -8.87
C SER A 28 9.34 -9.97 -8.10
N ASP A 29 10.16 -9.20 -8.80
CA ASP A 29 11.26 -8.45 -8.20
C ASP A 29 10.80 -7.25 -7.36
N VAL A 30 9.66 -6.64 -7.74
CA VAL A 30 9.15 -5.40 -7.14
C VAL A 30 7.64 -5.48 -6.93
N VAL A 31 7.18 -4.93 -5.81
CA VAL A 31 5.76 -4.71 -5.51
C VAL A 31 5.51 -3.21 -5.39
N LEU A 32 4.57 -2.70 -6.18
CA LEU A 32 4.09 -1.33 -6.06
C LEU A 32 2.73 -1.32 -5.36
N VAL A 33 2.69 -0.75 -4.16
CA VAL A 33 1.44 -0.59 -3.40
C VAL A 33 0.86 0.79 -3.70
N ASP A 34 -0.20 0.84 -4.49
CA ASP A 34 -0.97 2.06 -4.70
C ASP A 34 -1.93 2.30 -3.52
N THR A 35 -2.01 3.54 -3.06
CA THR A 35 -2.86 3.92 -1.92
C THR A 35 -3.78 5.05 -2.32
N ALA A 36 -5.02 5.03 -1.81
CA ALA A 36 -5.96 6.10 -2.06
C ALA A 36 -5.41 7.46 -1.61
N GLY A 37 -5.66 8.50 -2.41
CA GLY A 37 -5.33 9.88 -2.06
C GLY A 37 -6.04 10.32 -0.78
N ARG A 38 -5.35 11.12 0.04
CA ARG A 38 -5.85 11.62 1.33
C ARG A 38 -5.29 13.00 1.60
N MET A 39 -6.09 13.84 2.24
CA MET A 39 -5.59 15.10 2.78
C MET A 39 -4.77 14.83 4.05
N GLN A 40 -3.68 15.56 4.24
CA GLN A 40 -2.74 15.34 5.35
C GLN A 40 -3.34 15.61 6.74
N ASP A 41 -4.43 16.37 6.82
CA ASP A 41 -5.19 16.68 8.03
C ASP A 41 -6.24 15.60 8.38
N ASN A 42 -6.46 14.62 7.49
CA ASN A 42 -7.36 13.51 7.75
C ASN A 42 -6.67 12.45 8.62
N GLU A 43 -6.69 12.70 9.93
CA GLU A 43 -6.12 11.83 10.96
C GLU A 43 -6.51 10.34 10.84
N PRO A 44 -7.79 9.96 10.65
CA PRO A 44 -8.17 8.56 10.44
C PRO A 44 -7.44 7.89 9.27
N LEU A 45 -7.39 8.55 8.11
CA LEU A 45 -6.72 8.01 6.92
C LEU A 45 -5.19 7.98 7.10
N MET A 46 -4.63 8.96 7.79
CA MET A 46 -3.21 8.98 8.12
C MET A 46 -2.83 7.85 9.09
N ARG A 47 -3.67 7.57 10.10
CA ARG A 47 -3.47 6.41 10.99
C ARG A 47 -3.52 5.08 10.22
N ALA A 48 -4.48 4.93 9.31
CA ALA A 48 -4.57 3.73 8.46
C ALA A 48 -3.33 3.58 7.56
N LEU A 49 -2.83 4.67 6.97
CA LEU A 49 -1.58 4.66 6.22
C LEU A 49 -0.38 4.26 7.11
N SER A 50 -0.26 4.88 8.28
CA SER A 50 0.83 4.58 9.22
C SER A 50 0.81 3.11 9.65
N LYS A 51 -0.37 2.52 9.86
CA LYS A 51 -0.54 1.08 10.13
C LYS A 51 -0.04 0.25 8.94
N LEU A 52 -0.44 0.59 7.71
CA LEU A 52 0.01 -0.11 6.50
C LEU A 52 1.53 -0.11 6.37
N ILE A 53 2.17 1.05 6.52
CA ILE A 53 3.62 1.20 6.42
C ILE A 53 4.31 0.40 7.53
N SER A 54 3.84 0.54 8.78
CA SER A 54 4.45 -0.13 9.93
C SER A 54 4.37 -1.65 9.88
N LEU A 55 3.29 -2.22 9.33
CA LEU A 55 3.10 -3.66 9.28
C LEU A 55 3.76 -4.34 8.08
N ASN A 56 4.06 -3.58 7.03
CA ASN A 56 4.61 -4.11 5.79
C ASN A 56 6.05 -3.66 5.50
N SER A 57 6.59 -2.70 6.27
CA SER A 57 7.98 -2.24 6.21
C SER A 57 8.51 -2.05 4.77
N PRO A 58 7.87 -1.22 3.94
CA PRO A 58 8.29 -1.03 2.55
C PRO A 58 9.71 -0.44 2.50
N ASP A 59 10.50 -0.89 1.53
CA ASP A 59 11.88 -0.40 1.32
C ASP A 59 11.92 1.09 0.94
N LEU A 60 10.87 1.59 0.28
CA LEU A 60 10.76 2.96 -0.18
C LEU A 60 9.32 3.47 -0.05
N VAL A 61 9.16 4.66 0.54
CA VAL A 61 7.88 5.37 0.62
C VAL A 61 7.97 6.64 -0.24
N LEU A 62 7.16 6.72 -1.29
CA LEU A 62 7.12 7.85 -2.21
C LEU A 62 5.88 8.72 -1.95
N LEU A 63 6.10 10.01 -1.66
CA LEU A 63 5.03 10.99 -1.56
C LEU A 63 4.82 11.68 -2.90
N LEU A 64 3.65 11.48 -3.51
CA LEU A 64 3.27 12.17 -4.74
C LEU A 64 2.51 13.46 -4.38
N LYS A 65 3.08 14.61 -4.73
CA LYS A 65 2.40 15.91 -4.67
C LYS A 65 2.21 16.47 -6.07
N ARG A 66 0.99 16.90 -6.37
CA ARG A 66 0.71 17.65 -7.59
C ARG A 66 1.15 19.11 -7.37
N PHE A 67 2.09 19.58 -8.17
CA PHE A 67 2.46 21.00 -8.25
C PHE A 67 1.66 21.62 -9.39
N LEU A 68 0.52 22.22 -9.08
CA LEU A 68 -0.24 23.11 -9.98
C LEU A 68 -0.81 24.26 -9.16
#